data_AF-A0A017HDK5-F1
#
_entry.id   AF-A0A017HDK5-F1
#
_cell.length_a   1.000
_cell.length_b   1.000
_cell.length_c   1.000
_cell.angle_alpha   90.00
_cell.angle_beta   90.00
_cell.angle_gamma   90.00
#
_symmetry.space_group_name_H-M   'P 1'
#
loop_
_entity.id
_entity.type
_entity.pdbx_description
1 polymer ?
#
loop_
_entity_poly.entity_id
_entity_poly.type
_entity_poly.pdbx_seq_one_letter_code
_entity_poly.pdbx_strand_id
1 'polypeptide(L)'
;MSAHIAMQFTPTPESADATFGRDVQVHVALHETADGGITIDLRMNDDAGQGLGLAALVFDFADHELLAGLSLTGPRLRGQNFSAGRVRATGDAARGFDCGASFCRAQQAQRGRAPRDTAVHLAHDSLSITLDDLAGRAFALHLVPTAANHAPCAGFVIEGCLPARPARRDRVAASTDGSVFGGVFDEFVSRLAAPLGNAA
;
A
#
# COMPACT_ATOMS: atom_id res chain seq x y z
N MET A 1 34.21 3.82 -8.02
CA MET A 1 33.05 3.65 -8.92
C MET A 1 32.02 2.83 -8.16
N SER A 2 30.96 3.45 -7.65
CA SER A 2 29.95 2.74 -6.84
C SER A 2 28.90 2.13 -7.76
N ALA A 3 28.84 0.80 -7.80
CA ALA A 3 27.76 0.09 -8.46
C ALA A 3 26.46 0.32 -7.68
N HIS A 4 25.53 1.08 -8.26
CA HIS A 4 24.15 1.12 -7.78
C HIS A 4 23.50 -0.21 -8.17
N ILE A 5 23.53 -1.18 -7.26
CA ILE A 5 22.67 -2.36 -7.36
C ILE A 5 21.24 -1.85 -7.12
N ALA A 6 20.49 -1.69 -8.20
CA ALA A 6 19.04 -1.54 -8.10
C ALA A 6 18.50 -2.87 -7.58
N MET A 7 18.18 -2.94 -6.28
CA MET A 7 17.48 -4.10 -5.73
C MET A 7 16.09 -4.13 -6.37
N GLN A 8 15.89 -5.07 -7.29
CA GLN A 8 14.59 -5.34 -7.88
C GLN A 8 13.87 -6.33 -6.96
N PHE A 9 12.97 -5.83 -6.13
CA PHE A 9 12.10 -6.68 -5.34
C PHE A 9 10.99 -7.19 -6.26
N THR A 10 10.93 -8.50 -6.47
CA THR A 10 9.85 -9.09 -7.29
C THR A 10 8.58 -9.13 -6.45
N PRO A 11 7.51 -8.41 -6.84
CA PRO A 11 6.24 -8.46 -6.12
C PRO A 11 5.66 -9.87 -6.23
N THR A 12 5.25 -10.45 -5.12
CA THR A 12 4.37 -11.63 -5.13
C THR A 12 2.94 -11.18 -5.51
N PRO A 13 2.03 -12.08 -5.92
CA PRO A 13 0.64 -11.71 -6.23
C PRO A 13 -0.16 -11.21 -5.03
N GLU A 14 0.43 -11.20 -3.82
CA GLU A 14 -0.23 -10.75 -2.59
C GLU A 14 0.03 -9.25 -2.43
N SER A 15 -0.97 -8.46 -2.80
CA SER A 15 -0.91 -7.01 -2.80
C SER A 15 -2.18 -6.42 -2.21
N ALA A 16 -2.04 -5.30 -1.52
CA ALA A 16 -3.15 -4.53 -0.98
C ALA A 16 -2.95 -3.06 -1.30
N ASP A 17 -3.96 -2.39 -1.85
CA ASP A 17 -3.85 -1.00 -2.25
C ASP A 17 -5.09 -0.18 -1.89
N ALA A 18 -4.89 1.11 -1.67
CA ALA A 18 -5.95 2.07 -1.39
C ALA A 18 -5.53 3.50 -1.77
N THR A 19 -6.52 4.32 -2.10
CA THR A 19 -6.34 5.76 -2.35
C THR A 19 -6.86 6.56 -1.16
N PHE A 20 -6.04 7.47 -0.63
CA PHE A 20 -6.35 8.29 0.52
C PHE A 20 -6.39 9.78 0.19
N GLY A 21 -7.23 10.51 0.92
CA GLY A 21 -7.40 11.97 0.80
C GLY A 21 -8.52 12.39 -0.16
N ARG A 22 -9.05 13.60 0.07
CA ARG A 22 -10.15 14.20 -0.72
C ARG A 22 -9.63 15.15 -1.79
N ASP A 23 -8.97 16.23 -1.35
CA ASP A 23 -8.44 17.27 -2.24
C ASP A 23 -7.07 16.89 -2.82
N VAL A 24 -6.30 16.10 -2.06
CA VAL A 24 -5.03 15.52 -2.48
C VAL A 24 -5.17 14.02 -2.37
N GLN A 25 -5.11 13.33 -3.50
CA GLN A 25 -5.24 11.88 -3.55
C GLN A 25 -3.86 11.23 -3.63
N VAL A 26 -3.60 10.28 -2.73
CA VAL A 26 -2.39 9.47 -2.74
C VAL A 26 -2.77 7.99 -2.75
N HIS A 27 -2.26 7.28 -3.75
CA HIS A 27 -2.31 5.83 -3.84
C HIS A 27 -1.19 5.24 -2.99
N VAL A 28 -1.57 4.30 -2.13
CA VAL A 28 -0.66 3.52 -1.29
C VAL A 28 -0.88 2.06 -1.66
N ALA A 29 0.16 1.38 -2.11
CA ALA A 29 0.14 -0.05 -2.38
C ALA A 29 1.20 -0.77 -1.53
N LEU A 30 0.82 -1.92 -1.01
CA LEU A 30 1.65 -2.82 -0.22
C LEU A 30 1.80 -4.12 -1.00
N HIS A 31 3.03 -4.57 -1.18
CA HIS A 31 3.36 -5.79 -1.93
C HIS A 31 4.28 -6.67 -1.09
N GLU A 32 3.87 -7.89 -0.79
CA GLU A 32 4.79 -8.87 -0.20
C GLU A 32 5.84 -9.26 -1.24
N THR A 33 7.09 -9.36 -0.81
CA THR A 33 8.21 -9.76 -1.69
C THR A 33 8.59 -11.20 -1.41
N ALA A 34 9.20 -11.87 -2.40
CA ALA A 34 9.68 -13.24 -2.24
C ALA A 34 10.73 -13.40 -1.13
N ASP A 35 11.41 -12.30 -0.78
CA ASP A 35 12.43 -12.24 0.26
C ASP A 35 11.85 -12.11 1.68
N GLY A 36 10.51 -12.12 1.82
CA GLY A 36 9.83 -11.99 3.12
C GLY A 36 9.77 -10.56 3.65
N GLY A 37 9.82 -9.55 2.78
CA GLY A 37 9.60 -8.16 3.14
C GLY A 37 8.34 -7.60 2.48
N ILE A 38 8.09 -6.31 2.69
CA ILE A 38 6.96 -5.59 2.11
C ILE A 38 7.48 -4.36 1.38
N THR A 39 7.17 -4.25 0.10
CA THR A 39 7.33 -3.00 -0.65
C THR A 39 6.09 -2.14 -0.45
N ILE A 40 6.30 -0.91 0.00
CA ILE A 40 5.31 0.14 0.18
C ILE A 40 5.51 1.16 -0.93
N ASP A 41 4.61 1.17 -1.90
CA ASP A 41 4.57 2.13 -2.99
C ASP A 41 3.64 3.29 -2.64
N LEU A 42 4.16 4.51 -2.78
CA LEU A 42 3.44 5.75 -2.53
C LEU A 42 3.43 6.56 -3.82
N ARG A 43 2.24 6.92 -4.31
CA ARG A 43 2.10 7.73 -5.51
C ARG A 43 0.99 8.76 -5.36
N MET A 44 1.34 10.04 -5.50
CA MET A 44 0.35 11.11 -5.62
C MET A 44 -0.36 11.01 -6.98
N ASN A 45 -1.67 11.20 -7.00
CA ASN A 45 -2.42 11.28 -8.26
C ASN A 45 -1.96 12.54 -9.05
N ASP A 46 -1.77 12.40 -10.36
CA ASP A 46 -1.12 13.42 -11.19
C ASP A 46 -1.91 14.74 -11.21
N ASP A 47 -3.24 14.64 -11.20
CA ASP A 47 -4.18 15.77 -11.23
C ASP A 47 -4.45 16.40 -9.84
N ALA A 48 -4.04 15.74 -8.75
CA ALA A 48 -4.33 16.18 -7.37
C ALA A 48 -3.08 16.69 -6.64
N GLY A 49 -3.23 17.74 -5.82
CA GLY A 49 -2.14 18.26 -4.98
C GLY A 49 -0.96 18.83 -5.77
N GLN A 50 -1.23 19.57 -6.85
CA GLN A 50 -0.18 20.27 -7.60
C GLN A 50 0.65 21.16 -6.66
N GLY A 51 1.98 21.03 -6.74
CA GLY A 51 2.89 21.75 -5.87
C GLY A 51 3.09 21.14 -4.48
N LEU A 52 2.61 19.92 -4.23
CA LEU A 52 2.97 19.12 -3.05
C LEU A 52 3.86 17.93 -3.44
N GLY A 53 4.55 17.37 -2.45
CA GLY A 53 5.33 16.14 -2.59
C GLY A 53 5.47 15.41 -1.25
N LEU A 54 5.80 14.13 -1.33
CA LEU A 54 5.94 13.19 -0.22
C LEU A 54 7.16 13.54 0.64
N ALA A 55 6.93 13.84 1.93
CA ALA A 55 7.99 14.21 2.87
C ALA A 55 8.36 13.08 3.82
N ALA A 56 7.36 12.46 4.43
CA ALA A 56 7.54 11.38 5.39
C ALA A 56 6.29 10.50 5.47
N LEU A 57 6.49 9.22 5.75
CA LEU A 57 5.45 8.25 6.09
C LEU A 57 5.73 7.76 7.51
N VAL A 58 4.73 7.77 8.38
CA VAL A 58 4.79 7.15 9.71
C VAL A 58 3.62 6.19 9.87
N PHE A 59 3.81 5.07 10.54
CA PHE A 59 2.78 4.04 10.68
C PHE A 59 2.96 3.19 11.94
N ASP A 60 1.86 2.64 12.43
CA ASP A 60 1.84 1.64 13.50
C ASP A 60 2.20 0.26 12.94
N PHE A 61 2.74 -0.60 13.79
CA PHE A 61 3.09 -1.97 13.46
C PHE A 61 2.38 -2.93 14.42
N ALA A 62 1.88 -4.07 13.93
CA ALA A 62 1.04 -4.93 14.77
C ALA A 62 1.80 -5.56 15.94
N ASP A 63 3.06 -5.95 15.72
CA ASP A 63 3.89 -6.61 16.71
C ASP A 63 5.11 -5.76 17.09
N HIS A 64 5.09 -5.22 18.31
CA HIS A 64 6.17 -4.37 18.80
C HIS A 64 7.50 -5.13 19.02
N GLU A 65 7.46 -6.45 19.20
CA GLU A 65 8.68 -7.25 19.37
C GLU A 65 9.50 -7.29 18.08
N LEU A 66 8.82 -7.25 16.93
CA LEU A 66 9.44 -7.24 15.61
C LEU A 66 10.08 -5.90 15.25
N LEU A 67 9.82 -4.81 15.98
CA LEU A 67 10.42 -3.51 15.68
C LEU A 67 11.95 -3.55 15.78
N ALA A 68 12.48 -4.40 16.65
CA ALA A 68 13.90 -4.62 16.78
C ALA A 68 14.41 -5.53 15.66
N GLY A 69 15.04 -4.94 14.64
CA GLY A 69 15.50 -5.66 13.44
C GLY A 69 14.75 -5.26 12.18
N LEU A 70 13.79 -4.34 12.26
CA LEU A 70 13.21 -3.71 11.07
C LEU A 70 14.23 -2.80 10.39
N SER A 71 14.17 -2.82 9.07
CA SER A 71 14.86 -1.87 8.21
C SER A 71 13.98 -1.47 7.04
N LEU A 72 14.14 -0.22 6.61
CA LEU A 72 13.57 0.36 5.42
C LEU A 72 14.72 0.67 4.45
N THR A 73 14.51 0.34 3.19
CA THR A 73 15.41 0.70 2.09
C THR A 73 14.61 1.30 0.94
N GLY A 74 15.23 2.13 0.11
CA GLY A 74 14.53 2.72 -1.03
C GLY A 74 15.28 3.88 -1.67
N PRO A 75 15.00 4.20 -2.94
CA PRO A 75 15.77 5.18 -3.73
C PRO A 75 15.65 6.62 -3.21
N ARG A 76 14.54 6.97 -2.56
CA ARG A 76 14.30 8.31 -1.99
C ARG A 76 14.38 8.35 -0.47
N LEU A 77 14.67 7.22 0.18
CA LEU A 77 14.77 7.16 1.63
C LEU A 77 15.99 7.95 2.12
N ARG A 78 15.77 8.82 3.10
CA ARG A 78 16.80 9.67 3.71
C ARG A 78 17.02 9.38 5.19
N GLY A 79 16.02 8.83 5.84
CA GLY A 79 16.06 8.45 7.24
C GLY A 79 14.95 7.49 7.57
N GLN A 80 15.17 6.71 8.62
CA GLN A 80 14.23 5.74 9.15
C GLN A 80 14.28 5.77 10.68
N ASN A 81 13.18 5.42 11.33
CA ASN A 81 13.10 5.29 12.78
C ASN A 81 12.09 4.20 13.15
N PHE A 82 12.44 3.39 14.16
CA PHE A 82 11.61 2.32 14.68
C PHE A 82 11.62 2.42 16.20
N SER A 83 10.47 2.75 16.78
CA SER A 83 10.31 2.86 18.22
C SER A 83 8.84 2.90 18.58
N ALA A 84 8.38 1.89 19.31
CA ALA A 84 6.98 1.72 19.69
C ALA A 84 6.38 3.00 20.29
N GLY A 85 5.39 3.58 19.61
CA GLY A 85 4.66 4.78 20.02
C GLY A 85 5.49 6.06 20.18
N ARG A 86 6.72 6.11 19.65
CA ARG A 86 7.64 7.26 19.83
C ARG A 86 7.99 7.97 18.53
N VAL A 87 7.71 7.38 17.38
CA VAL A 87 7.96 8.02 16.08
C VAL A 87 6.90 9.10 15.86
N ARG A 88 7.32 10.36 15.85
CA ARG A 88 6.40 11.47 15.66
C ARG A 88 6.25 11.81 14.18
N ALA A 89 5.01 11.97 13.78
CA ALA A 89 4.62 12.67 12.57
C ALA A 89 5.15 14.12 12.63
N THR A 90 5.71 14.63 11.53
CA THR A 90 6.14 16.03 11.42
C THR A 90 4.93 16.95 11.39
N GLY A 91 4.61 17.57 12.53
CA GLY A 91 3.39 18.36 12.72
C GLY A 91 2.50 17.64 13.72
N ASP A 92 2.59 18.11 14.97
CA ASP A 92 1.72 17.90 16.13
C ASP A 92 0.76 16.69 16.16
N ALA A 93 1.23 15.50 15.78
CA ALA A 93 0.48 14.29 16.06
C ALA A 93 0.47 14.06 17.58
N ALA A 94 -0.72 14.12 18.18
CA ALA A 94 -0.91 13.91 19.62
C ALA A 94 -0.49 12.51 20.09
N ARG A 95 -0.41 11.55 19.15
CA ARG A 95 0.01 10.16 19.35
C ARG A 95 1.27 9.87 18.53
N GLY A 96 2.20 9.10 19.10
CA GLY A 96 3.36 8.58 18.37
C GLY A 96 3.03 7.26 17.65
N PHE A 97 3.72 7.04 16.54
CA PHE A 97 3.70 5.85 15.70
C PHE A 97 4.90 4.96 16.02
N ASP A 98 4.92 3.75 15.45
CA ASP A 98 5.98 2.77 15.69
C ASP A 98 7.12 2.87 14.67
N CYS A 99 6.77 3.17 13.42
CA CYS A 99 7.69 3.19 12.28
C CYS A 99 7.66 4.54 11.58
N GLY A 100 8.80 4.94 11.00
CA GLY A 100 8.92 6.17 10.24
C GLY A 100 9.91 6.09 9.09
N ALA A 101 9.52 6.62 7.95
CA ALA A 101 10.32 6.81 6.75
C ALA A 101 10.34 8.29 6.40
N SER A 102 11.54 8.87 6.18
CA SER A 102 11.71 10.25 5.73
C SER A 102 12.28 10.28 4.32
N PHE A 103 11.63 11.01 3.42
CA PHE A 103 12.02 11.16 2.01
C PHE A 103 12.72 12.49 1.73
N CYS A 104 12.52 13.47 2.61
CA CYS A 104 13.08 14.81 2.51
C CYS A 104 13.91 15.16 3.75
N ARG A 105 14.98 15.94 3.60
CA ARG A 105 15.62 16.59 4.76
C ARG A 105 14.72 17.73 5.24
N ALA A 106 14.60 17.92 6.55
CA ALA A 106 13.80 19.01 7.15
C ALA A 106 14.12 20.40 6.55
N GLN A 107 15.40 20.67 6.23
CA GLN A 107 15.82 21.91 5.57
C GLN A 107 15.51 22.00 4.07
N GLN A 108 15.28 20.88 3.38
CA GLN A 108 14.96 20.82 1.95
C GLN A 108 13.46 20.77 1.65
N ALA A 109 12.62 20.45 2.64
CA ALA A 109 11.17 20.60 2.54
C ALA A 109 10.75 22.04 2.20
N GLN A 110 11.58 23.03 2.53
CA GLN A 110 11.37 24.43 2.17
C GLN A 110 11.96 24.85 0.80
N ARG A 111 12.73 23.97 0.13
CA ARG A 111 13.46 24.29 -1.12
C ARG A 111 13.14 23.37 -2.30
N GLY A 112 11.98 22.71 -2.29
CA GLY A 112 11.36 22.22 -3.54
C GLY A 112 11.85 20.90 -4.13
N ARG A 113 12.20 19.90 -3.32
CA ARG A 113 12.60 18.57 -3.83
C ARG A 113 11.94 17.38 -3.13
N ALA A 114 10.65 17.49 -2.79
CA ALA A 114 9.89 16.33 -2.37
C ALA A 114 9.40 15.53 -3.59
N PRO A 115 9.63 14.20 -3.65
CA PRO A 115 9.15 13.38 -4.75
C PRO A 115 7.61 13.26 -4.71
N ARG A 116 6.95 13.09 -5.87
CA ARG A 116 5.51 12.77 -5.93
C ARG A 116 5.24 11.26 -5.90
N ASP A 117 6.28 10.47 -6.10
CA ASP A 117 6.29 9.02 -6.12
C ASP A 117 7.52 8.47 -5.41
N THR A 118 7.35 7.42 -4.60
CA THR A 118 8.47 6.67 -4.04
C THR A 118 8.03 5.27 -3.64
N ALA A 119 8.97 4.34 -3.68
CA ALA A 119 8.86 3.01 -3.11
C ALA A 119 9.80 2.90 -1.91
N VAL A 120 9.37 2.22 -0.86
CA VAL A 120 10.25 1.76 0.22
C VAL A 120 10.03 0.28 0.48
N HIS A 121 11.11 -0.43 0.77
CA HIS A 121 11.07 -1.83 1.11
C HIS A 121 11.33 -2.00 2.61
N LEU A 122 10.33 -2.52 3.32
CA LEU A 122 10.37 -2.88 4.73
C LEU A 122 10.76 -4.34 4.86
N ALA A 123 11.83 -4.62 5.61
CA ALA A 123 12.31 -5.97 5.86
C ALA A 123 12.71 -6.13 7.33
N HIS A 124 12.83 -7.39 7.77
CA HIS A 124 13.34 -7.74 9.09
C HIS A 124 14.58 -8.62 8.95
N ASP A 125 15.55 -8.47 9.85
CA ASP A 125 16.85 -9.15 9.76
C ASP A 125 16.74 -10.69 9.86
N SER A 126 15.72 -11.20 10.54
CA SER A 126 15.60 -12.63 10.86
C SER A 126 14.22 -13.26 10.60
N LEU A 127 13.22 -12.48 10.17
CA LEU A 127 11.83 -12.93 10.08
C LEU A 127 11.19 -12.40 8.80
N SER A 128 10.18 -13.11 8.30
CA SER A 128 9.35 -12.62 7.21
C SER A 128 8.26 -11.71 7.75
N ILE A 129 8.09 -10.55 7.14
CA ILE A 129 6.99 -9.62 7.38
C ILE A 129 5.89 -9.89 6.35
N THR A 130 4.65 -9.91 6.82
CA THR A 130 3.45 -10.19 6.01
C THR A 130 2.49 -9.01 6.03
N LEU A 131 1.58 -8.94 5.06
CA LEU A 131 0.57 -7.88 5.01
C LEU A 131 -0.28 -7.81 6.29
N ASP A 132 -0.43 -8.93 7.01
CA ASP A 132 -1.20 -8.98 8.25
C ASP A 132 -0.55 -8.16 9.38
N ASP A 133 0.78 -7.99 9.35
CA ASP A 133 1.52 -7.17 10.31
C ASP A 133 1.25 -5.66 10.14
N LEU A 134 0.79 -5.27 8.95
CA LEU A 134 0.43 -3.89 8.58
C LEU A 134 -1.07 -3.69 8.42
N ALA A 135 -1.86 -4.75 8.27
CA ALA A 135 -3.28 -4.66 7.96
C ALA A 135 -4.05 -3.87 9.04
N GLY A 136 -4.76 -2.83 8.59
CA GLY A 136 -5.58 -1.97 9.45
C GLY A 136 -4.80 -1.10 10.43
N ARG A 137 -3.46 -1.08 10.36
CA ARG A 137 -2.62 -0.23 11.22
C ARG A 137 -2.74 1.24 10.80
N ALA A 138 -2.74 2.14 11.76
CA ALA A 138 -2.83 3.58 11.48
C ALA A 138 -1.55 4.08 10.80
N PHE A 139 -1.69 5.05 9.89
CA PHE A 139 -0.58 5.75 9.31
C PHE A 139 -0.87 7.24 9.16
N ALA A 140 0.19 8.03 9.08
CA ALA A 140 0.15 9.41 8.63
C ALA A 140 1.19 9.65 7.54
N LEU A 141 0.78 10.32 6.47
CA LEU A 141 1.62 10.70 5.35
C LEU A 141 1.72 12.22 5.29
N HIS A 142 2.95 12.72 5.39
CA HIS A 142 3.25 14.15 5.33
C HIS A 142 3.56 14.58 3.91
N LEU A 143 2.86 15.61 3.48
CA LEU A 143 3.07 16.28 2.21
C LEU A 143 3.62 17.68 2.47
N VAL A 144 4.68 18.04 1.75
CA VAL A 144 5.29 19.37 1.85
C VAL A 144 5.25 20.06 0.49
N PRO A 145 5.23 21.41 0.48
CA PRO A 145 5.26 22.16 -0.76
C PRO A 145 6.53 21.88 -1.58
N THR A 146 6.36 21.61 -2.86
CA THR A 146 7.43 21.44 -3.85
C THR A 146 7.57 22.72 -4.66
N ALA A 147 8.35 23.69 -4.16
CA ALA A 147 8.46 24.99 -4.82
C ALA A 147 9.58 25.08 -5.87
N ALA A 148 9.20 25.59 -7.04
CA ALA A 148 9.93 26.70 -7.65
C ALA A 148 8.99 27.83 -8.12
N ASN A 149 7.77 27.55 -8.61
CA ASN A 149 6.92 28.55 -9.29
C ASN A 149 5.42 28.58 -8.91
N HIS A 150 4.99 27.89 -7.85
CA HIS A 150 3.58 27.90 -7.43
C HIS A 150 3.39 28.70 -6.14
N ALA A 151 2.20 29.27 -5.97
CA ALA A 151 1.78 30.03 -4.79
C ALA A 151 2.13 29.26 -3.49
N PRO A 152 2.41 29.96 -2.37
CA PRO A 152 2.74 29.32 -1.11
C PRO A 152 1.61 28.39 -0.66
N CYS A 153 1.78 27.09 -0.87
CA CYS A 153 0.92 26.06 -0.32
C CYS A 153 1.35 25.74 1.10
N ALA A 154 0.40 25.49 2.00
CA ALA A 154 0.71 24.91 3.31
C ALA A 154 1.02 23.41 3.14
N GLY A 155 1.82 22.85 4.03
CA GLY A 155 1.96 21.40 4.14
C GLY A 155 0.62 20.74 4.49
N PHE A 156 0.49 19.46 4.17
CA PHE A 156 -0.74 18.70 4.36
C PHE A 156 -0.43 17.33 4.96
N VAL A 157 -1.32 16.80 5.80
CA VAL A 157 -1.18 15.47 6.39
C VAL A 157 -2.39 14.64 6.01
N ILE A 158 -2.13 13.43 5.48
CA ILE A 158 -3.15 12.42 5.23
C ILE A 158 -3.03 11.37 6.32
N GLU A 159 -4.13 11.12 7.03
CA GLU A 159 -4.23 10.05 8.02
C GLU A 159 -5.19 8.97 7.51
N GLY A 160 -4.90 7.72 7.85
CA GLY A 160 -5.72 6.58 7.46
C GLY A 160 -5.26 5.28 8.11
N CYS A 161 -5.79 4.17 7.62
CA CYS A 161 -5.32 2.83 7.98
C CYS A 161 -4.76 2.14 6.74
N LEU A 162 -3.65 1.42 6.91
CA LEU A 162 -3.03 0.66 5.84
C LEU A 162 -3.99 -0.41 5.29
N PRO A 163 -4.02 -0.60 3.96
CA PRO A 163 -4.98 -1.50 3.32
C PRO A 163 -4.74 -2.94 3.79
N ALA A 164 -5.82 -3.60 4.17
CA ALA A 164 -5.79 -5.03 4.44
C ALA A 164 -5.82 -5.81 3.11
N ARG A 165 -5.34 -7.04 3.15
CA ARG A 165 -5.50 -7.99 2.05
C ARG A 165 -6.99 -8.02 1.63
N PRO A 166 -7.31 -7.86 0.34
CA PRO A 166 -8.68 -8.05 -0.11
C PRO A 166 -9.09 -9.46 0.27
N ALA A 167 -10.22 -9.60 0.99
CA ALA A 167 -10.73 -10.90 1.39
C ALA A 167 -10.69 -11.81 0.17
N ARG A 168 -9.93 -12.91 0.27
CA ARG A 168 -9.81 -13.90 -0.79
C ARG A 168 -11.25 -14.24 -1.15
N ARG A 169 -11.72 -13.82 -2.34
CA ARG A 169 -13.02 -14.30 -2.82
C ARG A 169 -12.86 -15.80 -2.75
N ASP A 170 -13.66 -16.45 -1.90
CA ASP A 170 -13.71 -17.89 -1.85
C ASP A 170 -13.77 -18.33 -3.30
N ARG A 171 -12.73 -19.04 -3.74
CA ARG A 171 -12.88 -19.85 -4.94
C ARG A 171 -14.11 -20.67 -4.60
N VAL A 172 -15.23 -20.37 -5.25
CA VAL A 172 -16.39 -21.25 -5.30
C VAL A 172 -15.78 -22.64 -5.42
N ALA A 173 -15.99 -23.43 -4.36
CA ALA A 173 -15.33 -24.72 -4.20
C ALA A 173 -15.36 -25.41 -5.56
N ALA A 174 -14.19 -25.78 -6.06
CA ALA A 174 -14.12 -26.59 -7.26
C ALA A 174 -15.09 -27.75 -7.03
N SER A 175 -16.17 -27.74 -7.79
CA SER A 175 -17.17 -28.79 -7.83
C SER A 175 -16.38 -30.10 -7.95
N THR A 176 -16.57 -31.01 -6.99
CA THR A 176 -15.89 -32.32 -6.93
C THR A 176 -16.34 -33.28 -8.04
N ASP A 177 -17.07 -32.77 -9.01
CA ASP A 177 -17.43 -33.36 -10.28
C ASP A 177 -16.78 -32.52 -11.38
N GLY A 178 -15.75 -33.08 -12.03
CA GLY A 178 -14.98 -32.41 -13.09
C GLY A 178 -15.77 -32.09 -14.36
N SER A 179 -16.74 -31.19 -14.25
CA SER A 179 -17.62 -30.73 -15.32
C SER A 179 -17.38 -29.24 -15.56
N VAL A 180 -16.30 -28.93 -16.27
CA VAL A 180 -16.23 -27.68 -17.03
C VAL A 180 -17.23 -27.87 -18.17
N PHE A 181 -18.21 -26.98 -18.34
CA PHE A 181 -19.37 -27.07 -19.25
C PHE A 181 -20.64 -27.71 -18.65
N GLY A 182 -21.33 -26.98 -17.77
CA GLY A 182 -22.69 -27.36 -17.31
C GLY A 182 -23.69 -26.21 -17.13
N GLY A 183 -23.33 -24.96 -17.46
CA GLY A 183 -24.15 -23.78 -17.13
C GLY A 183 -25.04 -23.22 -18.24
N VAL A 184 -25.01 -23.77 -19.46
CA VAL A 184 -25.72 -23.17 -20.62
C VAL A 184 -26.69 -24.13 -21.31
N PHE A 185 -26.68 -25.43 -20.98
CA PHE A 185 -27.51 -26.42 -21.68
C PHE A 185 -28.81 -26.83 -20.96
N ASP A 186 -28.97 -26.53 -19.67
CA ASP A 186 -30.16 -26.96 -18.92
C ASP A 186 -31.42 -26.11 -19.16
N GLU A 187 -31.28 -24.95 -19.79
CA GLU A 187 -32.43 -24.14 -20.23
C GLU A 187 -33.01 -24.59 -21.59
N PHE A 188 -32.24 -25.33 -22.41
CA PHE A 188 -32.66 -25.75 -23.75
C PHE A 188 -33.33 -27.14 -23.79
N VAL A 189 -32.98 -28.05 -22.87
CA VAL A 189 -33.51 -29.43 -22.91
C VAL A 189 -34.90 -29.55 -22.27
N SER A 190 -35.27 -28.63 -21.38
CA SER A 190 -36.58 -28.62 -20.71
C SER A 190 -37.72 -28.06 -21.59
N ARG A 191 -37.43 -27.59 -22.82
CA ARG A 191 -38.45 -27.12 -23.80
C ARG A 191 -38.74 -28.07 -24.96
N LEU A 192 -38.01 -29.19 -25.11
CA LEU A 192 -38.20 -30.12 -26.24
C LEU A 192 -38.74 -31.51 -25.85
N ALA A 193 -38.88 -31.80 -24.55
CA ALA A 193 -39.54 -33.01 -24.06
C ALA A 193 -41.01 -32.73 -23.66
N ALA A 194 -41.78 -32.10 -24.55
CA ALA A 194 -43.24 -32.14 -24.45
C ALA A 194 -43.75 -33.40 -25.18
N PRO A 195 -44.38 -34.37 -24.49
CA PRO A 195 -44.98 -35.51 -25.15
C PRO A 195 -46.23 -35.08 -25.94
N LEU A 196 -46.23 -35.39 -27.24
CA LEU A 196 -47.43 -35.52 -28.06
C LEU A 196 -48.32 -36.61 -27.44
N GLY A 197 -49.43 -36.21 -26.83
CA GLY A 197 -50.48 -37.07 -26.33
C GLY A 197 -51.85 -36.49 -26.63
N ASN A 198 -52.38 -36.82 -27.81
CA ASN A 198 -53.78 -36.64 -28.20
C ASN A 198 -54.71 -37.42 -27.25
N ALA A 199 -55.84 -36.82 -26.86
CA ALA A 199 -57.18 -37.42 -26.96
C ALA A 199 -58.26 -36.50 -26.35
N ALA A 200 -58.96 -35.75 -27.20
CA ALA A 200 -60.42 -35.62 -27.24
C ALA A 200 -60.81 -35.02 -28.60
#